data_AF-A0A1R1XS74-F1
#
_entry.id   AF-A0A1R1XS74-F1
#
_cell.length_a   1.000
_cell.length_b   1.000
_cell.length_c   1.000
_cell.angle_alpha   90.00
_cell.angle_beta   90.00
_cell.angle_gamma   90.00
#
_symmetry.space_group_name_H-M   'P 1'
#
loop_
_entity.id
_entity.type
_entity.pdbx_description
1 polymer ?
#
loop_
_entity_poly.entity_id
_entity_poly.type
_entity_poly.pdbx_seq_one_letter_code
_entity_poly.pdbx_strand_id
1 'polypeptide(L)'
;MGLIEYNEIKNYLNNLEYPIEVGEERGKKIRNRSKKFRVVESILFKIIKGKKLEVLNEPNIKQKVASVHYESHEGIENTWRRAKEIYFGE
;
A
#
# COMPACT_ATOMS: atom_id res chain seq x y z
N MET A 1 -3.84 4.84 -2.28
CA MET A 1 -2.57 5.03 -3.01
C MET A 1 -2.81 4.79 -4.50
N GLY A 2 -2.38 5.74 -5.35
CA GLY A 2 -2.51 5.60 -6.80
C GLY A 2 -1.68 4.42 -7.33
N LEU A 3 -2.15 3.80 -8.43
CA LEU A 3 -1.52 2.61 -9.01
C LEU A 3 -0.07 2.85 -9.46
N ILE A 4 0.22 4.02 -10.03
CA ILE A 4 1.56 4.40 -10.50
C ILE A 4 2.51 4.43 -9.31
N GLU A 5 2.15 5.13 -8.23
CA GLU A 5 2.99 5.27 -7.05
C GLU A 5 3.21 3.92 -6.35
N TYR A 6 2.18 3.08 -6.30
CA TYR A 6 2.28 1.71 -5.77
C TYR A 6 3.33 0.89 -6.55
N ASN A 7 3.27 0.96 -7.89
CA ASN A 7 4.20 0.26 -8.76
C ASN A 7 5.62 0.85 -8.68
N GLU A 8 5.78 2.16 -8.58
CA GLU A 8 7.08 2.81 -8.41
C GLU A 8 7.77 2.33 -7.13
N ILE A 9 7.06 2.33 -5.99
CA ILE A 9 7.61 1.85 -4.70
C ILE A 9 7.90 0.36 -4.78
N LYS A 10 6.99 -0.45 -5.33
CA LYS A 10 7.17 -1.89 -5.48
C LYS A 10 8.38 -2.21 -6.37
N ASN A 11 8.53 -1.53 -7.50
CA ASN A 11 9.65 -1.72 -8.41
C ASN A 11 10.97 -1.30 -7.76
N TYR A 12 10.99 -0.17 -7.06
CA TYR A 12 12.16 0.28 -6.32
C TYR A 12 12.56 -0.71 -5.22
N LEU A 13 11.62 -1.31 -4.50
CA LEU A 13 11.93 -2.28 -3.45
C LEU A 13 12.40 -3.64 -3.99
N ASN A 14 12.00 -4.04 -5.19
CA ASN A 14 12.44 -5.30 -5.81
C ASN A 14 13.75 -5.15 -6.59
N ASN A 15 13.84 -4.12 -7.44
CA ASN A 15 14.92 -3.96 -8.41
C ASN A 15 15.93 -2.87 -8.01
N LEU A 16 15.64 -2.05 -6.99
CA LEU A 16 16.42 -0.85 -6.62
C LEU A 16 16.56 0.18 -7.75
N GLU A 17 15.69 0.09 -8.75
CA GLU A 17 15.68 0.98 -9.91
C GLU A 17 14.63 2.08 -9.76
N TYR A 18 15.00 3.28 -10.21
CA TYR A 18 14.07 4.38 -10.44
C TYR A 18 13.82 4.49 -11.95
N PRO A 19 12.65 4.97 -12.40
CA PRO A 19 12.50 5.33 -13.80
C PRO A 19 13.58 6.35 -14.18
N ILE A 20 14.28 6.12 -15.29
CA ILE A 20 15.52 6.81 -15.71
C ILE A 20 15.33 8.34 -15.85
N GLU A 21 14.10 8.83 -15.96
CA GLU A 21 13.75 10.24 -16.12
C GLU A 21 13.38 10.95 -14.81
N VAL A 22 13.46 10.25 -13.68
CA VAL A 22 13.09 10.79 -12.38
C VAL A 22 14.25 11.61 -11.82
N GLY A 23 14.16 12.94 -12.01
CA GLY A 23 15.10 13.88 -11.41
C GLY A 23 15.37 13.60 -9.93
N GLU A 24 16.57 13.94 -9.47
CA GLU A 24 17.14 13.51 -8.17
C GLU A 24 16.20 13.75 -6.97
N GLU A 25 15.38 14.81 -7.02
CA GLU A 25 14.38 15.12 -5.99
C GLU A 25 13.28 14.05 -5.87
N ARG A 26 12.77 13.57 -7.01
CA ARG A 26 11.67 12.60 -7.05
C ARG A 26 12.18 11.18 -6.70
N GLY A 27 13.43 10.86 -7.05
CA GLY A 27 14.12 9.66 -6.56
C GLY A 27 14.29 9.66 -5.04
N LYS A 28 14.70 10.80 -4.44
CA LYS A 28 14.76 10.95 -2.98
C LYS A 28 13.40 10.77 -2.31
N LYS A 29 12.32 11.29 -2.91
CA LYS A 29 10.93 11.11 -2.42
C LYS A 29 10.53 9.63 -2.42
N ILE A 30 10.75 8.91 -3.53
CA ILE A 30 10.46 7.47 -3.65
C ILE A 30 11.27 6.68 -2.61
N ARG A 31 12.59 6.92 -2.51
CA ARG A 31 13.46 6.26 -1.54
C ARG A 31 12.98 6.48 -0.10
N ASN A 32 12.70 7.72 0.28
CA ASN A 32 12.28 8.05 1.64
C ASN A 32 10.91 7.47 1.98
N ARG A 33 9.96 7.44 1.02
CA ARG A 33 8.68 6.76 1.21
C ARG A 33 8.88 5.26 1.34
N SER A 34 9.63 4.64 0.43
CA SER A 34 9.88 3.19 0.37
C SER A 34 10.45 2.61 1.65
N LYS A 35 11.23 3.39 2.43
CA LYS A 35 11.73 2.96 3.77
C LYS A 35 10.65 2.50 4.74
N LYS A 36 9.41 3.02 4.61
CA LYS A 36 8.28 2.69 5.47
C LYS A 36 7.53 1.43 5.01
N PHE A 37 7.87 0.95 3.82
CA PHE A 37 7.20 -0.17 3.17
C PHE A 37 8.14 -1.37 3.02
N ARG A 38 7.54 -2.53 2.84
CA ARG A 38 8.22 -3.80 2.55
C ARG A 38 7.41 -4.54 1.52
N VAL A 39 8.06 -5.14 0.54
CA VAL A 39 7.40 -6.08 -0.37
C VAL A 39 7.54 -7.48 0.22
N VAL A 40 6.42 -8.18 0.34
CA VAL A 40 6.36 -9.60 0.73
C VAL A 40 5.47 -10.28 -0.31
N GLU A 41 5.98 -11.32 -0.96
CA GLU A 41 5.21 -12.09 -1.98
C GLU A 41 4.55 -11.21 -3.05
N SER A 42 5.30 -10.22 -3.58
CA SER A 42 4.79 -9.26 -4.57
C SER A 42 3.69 -8.29 -4.09
N ILE A 43 3.38 -8.27 -2.80
CA ILE A 43 2.42 -7.34 -2.18
C ILE A 43 3.17 -6.31 -1.33
N LEU A 44 2.78 -5.04 -1.43
CA LEU A 44 3.36 -3.97 -0.64
C LEU A 44 2.71 -3.90 0.74
N PHE A 45 3.52 -3.90 1.79
CA PHE A 45 3.08 -3.77 3.17
C PHE A 45 3.71 -2.52 3.80
N LYS A 46 2.93 -1.77 4.57
CA LYS A 46 3.43 -0.68 5.42
C LYS A 46 3.62 -1.16 6.84
N ILE A 47 4.76 -0.86 7.44
CA ILE A 47 5.02 -1.18 8.85
C ILE A 47 4.64 0.00 9.72
N ILE A 48 3.65 -0.17 10.59
CA ILE A 48 3.19 0.85 11.54
C ILE A 48 3.14 0.23 12.93
N LYS A 49 3.93 0.76 13.88
CA LYS A 49 3.97 0.31 15.28
C LYS A 49 4.10 -1.22 15.42
N GLY A 50 4.94 -1.85 14.58
CA GLY A 50 5.15 -3.30 14.57
C GLY A 50 4.08 -4.12 13.81
N LYS A 51 2.95 -3.53 13.42
CA LYS A 51 1.95 -4.16 12.55
C LYS A 51 2.33 -4.01 11.08
N LYS A 52 2.10 -5.05 10.29
CA LYS A 52 2.20 -5.02 8.82
C LYS A 52 0.79 -4.82 8.27
N LEU A 53 0.57 -3.72 7.56
CA LEU A 53 -0.69 -3.43 6.89
C LEU A 53 -0.49 -3.57 5.39
N GLU A 54 -1.34 -4.36 4.73
CA GLU A 54 -1.32 -4.46 3.28
C GLU A 54 -1.70 -3.11 2.67
N VAL A 55 -0.89 -2.59 1.74
CA VAL A 55 -1.15 -1.32 1.08
C VAL A 55 -2.18 -1.54 -0.02
N LEU A 56 -3.30 -0.83 0.09
CA LEU A 56 -4.33 -0.84 -0.94
C LEU A 56 -3.93 0.09 -2.08
N ASN A 57 -4.07 -0.42 -3.29
CA ASN A 57 -3.99 0.32 -4.51
C ASN A 57 -5.39 0.54 -5.09
N GLU A 58 -5.48 1.49 -6.01
CA GLU A 58 -6.72 1.90 -6.65
C GLU A 58 -7.56 0.73 -7.23
N PRO A 59 -6.98 -0.31 -7.87
CA PRO A 59 -7.78 -1.43 -8.36
C PRO A 59 -8.21 -2.42 -7.26
N ASN A 60 -7.41 -2.65 -6.21
CA ASN A 60 -7.71 -3.68 -5.21
C ASN A 60 -8.58 -3.18 -4.04
N ILE A 61 -8.66 -1.86 -3.81
CA ILE A 61 -9.34 -1.28 -2.65
C ILE A 61 -10.80 -1.71 -2.55
N LYS A 62 -11.54 -1.67 -3.66
CA LYS A 62 -12.95 -2.05 -3.69
C LYS A 62 -13.14 -3.51 -3.30
N GLN A 63 -12.36 -4.41 -3.87
CA GLN A 63 -12.46 -5.84 -3.62
C GLN A 63 -12.11 -6.18 -2.16
N LYS A 64 -11.04 -5.58 -1.63
CA LYS A 64 -10.57 -5.83 -0.27
C LYS A 64 -11.54 -5.29 0.77
N VAL A 65 -12.07 -4.08 0.57
CA VAL A 65 -13.09 -3.51 1.47
C VAL A 65 -14.39 -4.30 1.41
N ALA A 66 -14.84 -4.70 0.21
CA ALA A 66 -16.01 -5.55 0.06
C ALA A 66 -15.85 -6.89 0.78
N SER A 67 -14.66 -7.50 0.70
CA SER A 67 -14.37 -8.75 1.41
C SER A 67 -14.48 -8.59 2.93
N VAL A 68 -13.99 -7.48 3.51
CA VAL A 68 -14.16 -7.18 4.95
C VAL A 68 -15.63 -7.04 5.32
N HIS A 69 -16.41 -6.37 4.47
CA HIS A 69 -17.85 -6.21 4.68
C HIS A 69 -18.57 -7.55 4.67
N TYR A 70 -18.32 -8.39 3.67
CA TYR A 70 -18.97 -9.70 3.55
C TYR A 70 -18.56 -10.67 4.65
N GLU A 71 -17.31 -10.63 5.12
CA GLU A 71 -16.85 -11.50 6.20
C GLU A 71 -17.49 -11.13 7.55
N SER A 72 -17.70 -9.84 7.80
CA SER A 72 -18.18 -9.36 9.11
C SER A 72 -19.68 -9.07 9.13
N HIS A 73 -20.33 -8.94 7.96
CA HIS A 73 -21.72 -8.49 7.80
C HIS A 73 -22.05 -7.20 8.58
N GLU A 74 -21.04 -6.35 8.75
CA GLU A 74 -21.12 -5.16 9.57
C GLU A 74 -21.63 -3.94 8.79
N GLY A 75 -22.19 -2.96 9.51
CA GLY A 75 -22.47 -1.65 8.93
C GLY A 75 -21.21 -0.96 8.35
N ILE A 76 -21.43 0.07 7.55
CA ILE A 76 -20.37 0.78 6.80
C ILE A 76 -19.24 1.27 7.72
N GLU A 77 -19.59 1.85 8.87
CA GLU A 77 -18.59 2.42 9.81
C GLU A 77 -17.69 1.35 10.42
N ASN A 78 -18.28 0.25 10.88
CA ASN A 78 -17.53 -0.86 11.47
C ASN A 78 -16.67 -1.58 10.42
N THR A 79 -17.21 -1.80 9.22
CA THR A 79 -16.46 -2.33 8.07
C THR A 79 -15.22 -1.47 7.79
N TRP A 80 -15.39 -0.14 7.75
CA TRP A 80 -14.29 0.78 7.47
C TRP A 80 -13.24 0.81 8.58
N ARG A 81 -13.68 0.75 9.84
CA ARG A 81 -12.79 0.65 11.01
C ARG A 81 -11.92 -0.61 10.92
N ARG A 82 -12.54 -1.76 10.64
CA ARG A 82 -11.84 -3.03 10.52
C ARG A 82 -10.90 -3.07 9.32
N ALA A 83 -11.32 -2.51 8.19
CA ALA A 83 -10.46 -2.37 7.01
C ALA A 83 -9.19 -1.56 7.35
N LYS A 84 -9.29 -0.49 8.13
CA LYS A 84 -8.12 0.32 8.57
C LYS A 84 -7.17 -0.41 9.53
N GLU A 85 -7.62 -1.47 10.20
CA GLU A 85 -6.76 -2.27 11.07
C GLU A 85 -5.93 -3.32 10.31
N ILE A 86 -6.40 -3.71 9.11
CA ILE A 86 -5.79 -4.75 8.28
C ILE A 86 -5.01 -4.11 7.11
N TYR A 87 -5.54 -3.03 6.58
CA TYR A 87 -5.08 -2.40 5.36
C TYR A 87 -4.64 -0.96 5.57
N PHE A 88 -3.67 -0.55 4.76
CA PHE A 88 -3.23 0.83 4.65
C PHE A 88 -3.78 1.44 3.36
N GLY A 89 -4.77 2.33 3.50
CA GLY A 89 -5.25 3.20 2.43
C GLY A 89 -4.83 4.65 2.72
N GLU A 90 -4.19 5.28 1.74
CA GLU A 90 -3.86 6.72 1.71
C GLU A 90 -4.65 7.38 0.58
#